data_AF-A0A960G4F0-F1
#
_entry.id   AF-A0A960G4F0-F1
#
_cell.length_a   1.000
_cell.length_b   1.000
_cell.length_c   1.000
_cell.angle_alpha   90.00
_cell.angle_beta   90.00
_cell.angle_gamma   90.00
#
_symmetry.space_group_name_H-M   'P 1'
#
loop_
_entity.id
_entity.type
_entity.pdbx_description
1 polymer ?
#
loop_
_entity_poly.entity_id
_entity_poly.type
_entity_poly.pdbx_seq_one_letter_code
_entity_poly.pdbx_strand_id
1 'polypeptide(L)'
;EHDGVYAAVASKGGAPEHPDWFHNFVADPHVDLQDGADKASYVARVAEGEERAEWWERAVAAFPTYADYATKTDREIPVFLLERA
;
A
#
# COMPACT_ATOMS: atom_id res chain seq x y z
N GLU A 1 3.58 -0.49 -9.68
CA GLU A 1 2.52 -1.10 -10.51
C GLU A 1 3.01 -2.47 -10.94
N HIS A 2 2.09 -3.43 -11.07
CA HIS A 2 2.33 -4.73 -11.67
C HIS A 2 1.03 -5.21 -12.30
N ASP A 3 1.03 -5.41 -13.62
CA ASP A 3 -0.12 -5.88 -14.40
C ASP A 3 -1.43 -5.09 -14.15
N GLY A 4 -1.32 -3.76 -14.00
CA GLY A 4 -2.42 -2.83 -13.77
C GLY A 4 -2.85 -2.71 -12.30
N VAL A 5 -2.23 -3.46 -11.39
CA VAL A 5 -2.47 -3.36 -9.95
C VAL A 5 -1.41 -2.46 -9.30
N TYR A 6 -1.82 -1.63 -8.35
CA TYR A 6 -0.93 -0.74 -7.61
C TYR A 6 -0.87 -1.12 -6.13
N ALA A 7 0.25 -0.84 -5.46
CA ALA A 7 0.38 -1.02 -4.02
C ALA A 7 0.46 0.34 -3.31
N ALA A 8 -0.36 0.54 -2.28
CA ALA A 8 -0.28 1.66 -1.36
C ALA A 8 0.19 1.18 0.02
N VAL A 9 1.33 1.69 0.47
CA VAL A 9 2.01 1.23 1.69
C VAL A 9 1.71 2.16 2.87
N ALA A 10 0.99 1.67 3.88
CA ALA A 10 0.60 2.43 5.08
C ALA A 10 1.72 2.52 6.12
N SER A 11 2.90 3.02 5.72
CA SER A 11 4.11 2.99 6.54
C SER A 11 4.18 4.07 7.61
N LYS A 12 3.73 5.30 7.32
CA LYS A 12 3.91 6.50 8.18
C LYS A 12 5.35 6.62 8.72
N GLY A 13 6.35 6.30 7.90
CA GLY A 13 7.77 6.35 8.28
C GLY A 13 8.20 5.38 9.40
N GLY A 14 7.40 4.34 9.67
CA GLY A 14 7.61 3.42 10.78
C GLY A 14 7.03 3.90 12.10
N ALA A 15 6.17 4.94 12.10
CA ALA A 15 5.43 5.32 13.29
C ALA A 15 4.49 4.18 13.75
N PRO A 16 4.26 4.04 15.07
CA PRO A 16 3.38 2.99 15.60
C PRO A 16 1.92 3.17 15.17
N GLU A 17 1.50 4.38 14.81
CA GLU A 17 0.16 4.64 14.27
C GLU A 17 0.07 4.47 12.74
N HIS A 18 -1.12 4.16 12.25
CA HIS A 18 -1.43 4.23 10.84
C HIS A 18 -1.48 5.69 10.34
N PRO A 19 -1.18 5.95 9.05
CA PRO A 19 -1.46 7.24 8.44
C PRO A 19 -2.98 7.44 8.31
N ASP A 20 -3.48 8.67 8.41
CA ASP A 20 -4.93 8.91 8.50
C ASP A 20 -5.72 8.33 7.31
N TRP A 21 -5.14 8.34 6.11
CA TRP A 21 -5.75 7.75 4.91
C TRP A 21 -6.01 6.25 5.01
N PHE A 22 -5.29 5.52 5.86
CA PHE A 22 -5.53 4.10 6.14
C PHE A 22 -6.98 3.89 6.57
N HIS A 23 -7.46 4.73 7.48
CA HIS A 23 -8.83 4.63 8.00
C HIS A 23 -9.87 4.97 6.93
N ASN A 24 -9.53 5.85 5.99
CA ASN A 24 -10.40 6.16 4.85
C ASN A 24 -10.57 4.94 3.95
N PHE A 25 -9.47 4.24 3.60
CA PHE A 25 -9.53 3.04 2.73
C PHE A 25 -10.31 1.90 3.39
N VAL A 26 -10.18 1.74 4.71
CA VAL A 26 -10.94 0.74 5.48
C VAL A 26 -12.43 1.10 5.52
N ALA A 27 -12.78 2.38 5.58
CA ALA A 27 -14.17 2.83 5.65
C ALA A 27 -14.86 2.82 4.27
N ASP A 28 -14.14 3.22 3.21
CA ASP A 28 -14.58 3.22 1.82
C ASP A 28 -13.40 2.85 0.91
N PRO A 29 -13.43 1.68 0.25
CA PRO A 29 -12.31 1.20 -0.55
C PRO A 29 -12.22 1.87 -1.93
N HIS A 30 -13.17 2.70 -2.34
CA HIS A 30 -13.13 3.33 -3.66
C HIS A 30 -12.15 4.50 -3.69
N VAL A 31 -11.17 4.43 -4.59
CA VAL A 31 -10.12 5.44 -4.69
C VAL A 31 -9.87 5.82 -6.15
N ASP A 32 -9.58 7.10 -6.38
CA ASP A 32 -9.00 7.55 -7.64
C ASP A 32 -7.47 7.51 -7.52
N LEU A 33 -6.81 6.89 -8.49
CA LEU A 33 -5.36 6.92 -8.63
C LEU A 33 -4.99 7.56 -9.96
N GLN A 34 -3.95 8.39 -9.92
CA GLN A 34 -3.34 8.99 -11.10
C GLN A 34 -1.87 8.59 -11.17
N ASP A 35 -1.47 8.00 -12.30
CA ASP A 35 -0.10 7.66 -12.65
C ASP A 35 0.26 8.39 -13.96
N GLY A 36 1.10 9.42 -13.87
CA GLY A 36 1.39 10.31 -14.98
C GLY A 36 0.12 10.94 -15.57
N ALA A 37 -0.17 10.66 -16.84
CA ALA A 37 -1.36 11.14 -17.55
C ALA A 37 -2.60 10.25 -17.35
N ASP A 38 -2.40 9.03 -16.84
CA ASP A 38 -3.46 8.05 -16.69
C ASP A 38 -4.15 8.23 -15.34
N LYS A 39 -5.45 8.54 -15.38
CA LYS A 39 -6.31 8.61 -14.19
C LYS A 39 -7.41 7.57 -14.29
N ALA A 40 -7.60 6.77 -13.24
CA ALA A 40 -8.65 5.78 -13.16
C ALA A 40 -9.13 5.58 -11.72
N SER A 41 -10.30 4.95 -11.58
CA SER A 41 -10.86 4.54 -10.29
C SER A 41 -10.50 3.08 -9.99
N TYR A 42 -10.26 2.80 -8.71
CA TYR A 42 -9.79 1.53 -8.19
C TYR A 42 -10.56 1.17 -6.92
N VAL A 43 -10.49 -0.11 -6.55
CA VAL A 43 -10.95 -0.64 -5.27
C VAL A 43 -9.73 -1.08 -4.47
N ALA A 44 -9.62 -0.58 -3.24
CA ALA A 44 -8.55 -0.91 -2.32
C ALA A 44 -8.90 -2.14 -1.47
N ARG A 45 -7.96 -3.10 -1.39
CA ARG A 45 -8.03 -4.24 -0.47
C ARG A 45 -6.69 -4.40 0.23
N VAL A 46 -6.70 -4.73 1.53
CA VAL A 46 -5.47 -5.11 2.23
C VAL A 46 -4.96 -6.46 1.73
N ALA A 47 -3.69 -6.54 1.34
CA ALA A 47 -3.02 -7.79 1.02
C ALA A 47 -2.65 -8.52 2.32
N GLU A 48 -2.75 -9.84 2.31
CA GLU A 48 -2.45 -10.69 3.46
C GLU A 48 -1.52 -11.84 3.04
N GLY A 49 -0.81 -12.44 4.00
CA GLY A 49 0.00 -13.65 3.78
C GLY A 49 1.05 -13.52 2.67
N GLU A 50 1.08 -14.51 1.77
CA GLU A 50 2.05 -14.59 0.67
C GLU A 50 1.89 -13.45 -0.35
N GLU A 51 0.64 -13.05 -0.65
CA GLU A 51 0.35 -11.92 -1.54
C GLU A 51 0.94 -10.62 -0.98
N ARG A 52 0.80 -10.39 0.34
CA ARG A 52 1.44 -9.24 0.99
C ARG A 52 2.96 -9.30 0.86
N ALA A 53 3.57 -10.47 1.09
CA ALA A 53 5.01 -10.62 1.01
C ALA A 53 5.55 -10.28 -0.39
N GLU A 54 4.89 -10.79 -1.43
CA GLU A 54 5.25 -10.54 -2.82
C GLU A 54 5.19 -9.04 -3.18
N TRP A 55 4.11 -8.36 -2.76
CA TRP A 55 3.97 -6.93 -2.98
C TRP A 55 4.88 -6.08 -2.10
N TRP A 56 5.22 -6.55 -0.90
CA TRP A 56 6.20 -5.92 -0.05
C TRP A 56 7.59 -5.92 -0.68
N GLU A 57 8.01 -7.03 -1.29
CA GLU A 57 9.28 -7.11 -2.02
C GLU A 57 9.33 -6.09 -3.17
N ARG A 58 8.24 -5.98 -3.95
CA ARG A 58 8.12 -4.94 -4.99
C ARG A 58 8.19 -3.53 -4.42
N ALA A 59 7.53 -3.27 -3.30
CA ALA A 59 7.53 -1.96 -2.65
C ALA A 59 8.94 -1.57 -2.16
N VAL A 60 9.68 -2.51 -1.55
CA VAL A 60 11.07 -2.29 -1.12
C VAL A 60 12.00 -2.09 -2.31
N ALA A 61 11.81 -2.86 -3.40
CA ALA A 61 12.59 -2.67 -4.62
C ALA A 61 12.40 -1.27 -5.23
N ALA A 62 11.16 -0.73 -5.17
CA ALA A 62 10.86 0.63 -5.64
C ALA A 62 11.33 1.72 -4.66
N PHE A 63 11.26 1.47 -3.35
CA PHE A 63 11.68 2.42 -2.31
C PHE A 63 12.32 1.68 -1.12
N PRO A 64 13.66 1.51 -1.13
CA PRO A 64 14.37 0.68 -0.16
C PRO A 64 14.17 1.06 1.31
N THR A 65 13.87 2.33 1.60
CA THR A 65 13.64 2.83 2.97
C THR A 65 12.42 2.20 3.64
N TYR A 66 11.51 1.54 2.91
CA TYR A 66 10.44 0.76 3.52
C TYR A 66 10.95 -0.38 4.41
N ALA A 67 12.08 -1.00 4.06
CA ALA A 67 12.71 -2.02 4.89
C ALA A 67 13.13 -1.43 6.25
N ASP A 68 13.72 -0.24 6.25
CA ASP A 68 14.10 0.46 7.49
C ASP A 68 12.88 0.81 8.32
N TYR A 69 11.77 1.23 7.71
CA TYR A 69 10.53 1.55 8.43
C TYR A 69 9.92 0.33 9.12
N ALA A 70 9.99 -0.84 8.51
CA ALA A 70 9.51 -2.08 9.12
C ALA A 70 10.29 -2.46 10.39
N THR A 71 11.56 -2.04 10.52
CA THR A 71 12.35 -2.28 11.74
C THR A 71 12.04 -1.33 12.89
N LYS A 72 11.29 -0.25 12.63
CA LYS A 72 10.99 0.81 13.63
C LYS A 72 9.66 0.60 14.36
N THR A 73 8.91 -0.45 14.02
CA THR A 73 7.59 -0.70 14.59
C THR A 73 7.31 -2.19 14.68
N ASP A 74 6.51 -2.60 15.67
CA ASP A 74 6.08 -3.99 15.86
C ASP A 74 4.84 -4.35 15.03
N ARG A 75 4.12 -3.35 14.48
CA ARG A 75 2.97 -3.63 13.62
C ARG A 75 3.45 -4.08 12.25
N GLU A 76 2.74 -5.04 11.67
CA GLU A 76 2.90 -5.31 10.25
C GLU A 76 2.44 -4.07 9.46
N ILE A 77 3.33 -3.50 8.64
CA ILE A 77 2.98 -2.35 7.80
C ILE A 77 1.96 -2.83 6.74
N PRO A 78 0.73 -2.29 6.73
CA PRO A 78 -0.29 -2.70 5.77
C PRO A 78 0.11 -2.31 4.35
N VAL A 79 -0.15 -3.23 3.42
CA VAL A 79 -0.02 -3.01 1.98
C VAL A 79 -1.42 -3.17 1.39
N PHE A 80 -1.95 -2.11 0.79
CA PHE A 80 -3.19 -2.17 0.04
C PHE A 80 -2.90 -2.41 -1.43
N LEU A 81 -3.61 -3.34 -2.04
CA LEU A 81 -3.67 -3.48 -3.49
C LEU A 81 -4.84 -2.65 -4.01
N LEU A 82 -4.57 -1.90 -5.07
CA LEU A 82 -5.54 -1.09 -5.78
C LEU A 82 -5.78 -1.76 -7.12
N GLU A 83 -6.94 -2.40 -7.23
CA GLU A 83 -7.37 -3.13 -8.43
C GLU A 83 -8.38 -2.26 -9.18
N ARG A 84 -8.32 -2.28 -10.52
CA ARG A 84 -9.14 -1.39 -11.34
C ARG A 84 -10.63 -1.72 -11.17
N ALA A 85 -11.44 -0.69 -10.91
CA ALA A 85 -12.89 -0.80 -10.71
C ALA A 85 -13.66 -1.04 -12.02
#